data_AF-A0A1Y2MRJ2-F1
#
_entry.id   AF-A0A1Y2MRJ2-F1
#
_cell.length_a   1.000
_cell.length_b   1.000
_cell.length_c   1.000
_cell.angle_alpha   90.00
_cell.angle_beta   90.00
_cell.angle_gamma   90.00
#
_symmetry.space_group_name_H-M   'P 1'
#
loop_
_entity.id
_entity.type
_entity.pdbx_description
1 polymer ?
#
loop_
_entity_poly.entity_id
_entity_poly.type
_entity_poly.pdbx_seq_one_letter_code
_entity_poly.pdbx_strand_id
1 'polypeptide(L)'
;MQGAGGGPQPDAERLEPEDGWSTALIRAYPGAQRPDLRRTRAAAYRCTVNVDVTPLPGIGVRKEIELRSGRRVGVIAHRDGRIELILSRADDPDACLAEIPLSTEEAGALANLLGAPQLVNQLNDEHRDLPGITTRKLPIRTNSPYDGRPLGDTALRTRTQVSVVAVMRAGQVCPSPTPDFVLVAGDIVIAVGEADKLEQAADVLARG
;
A
#
# COMPACT_ATOMS: atom_id res chain seq x y z
N MET A 1 14.34 69.21 -25.78
CA MET A 1 14.39 68.89 -24.33
C MET A 1 14.71 67.40 -24.19
N GLN A 2 15.67 67.07 -23.31
CA GLN A 2 16.01 65.74 -22.76
C GLN A 2 16.73 64.77 -23.73
N GLY A 3 17.75 64.00 -23.34
CA GLY A 3 18.39 63.78 -22.04
C GLY A 3 19.62 62.86 -22.22
N ALA A 4 20.61 63.03 -21.36
CA ALA A 4 21.82 62.23 -21.27
C ALA A 4 21.75 61.25 -20.09
N GLY A 5 22.35 60.07 -20.26
CA GLY A 5 23.16 59.38 -19.23
C GLY A 5 22.46 58.63 -18.09
N GLY A 6 22.74 57.33 -17.98
CA GLY A 6 22.52 56.52 -16.79
C GLY A 6 22.97 55.08 -17.03
N GLY A 7 24.15 54.72 -16.50
CA GLY A 7 24.83 53.44 -16.69
C GLY A 7 24.22 52.23 -15.94
N PRO A 8 24.96 51.10 -15.89
CA PRO A 8 24.42 49.74 -15.68
C PRO A 8 24.37 49.27 -14.21
N GLN A 9 23.45 48.31 -13.97
CA GLN A 9 23.27 47.24 -12.95
C GLN A 9 23.80 47.44 -11.50
N PRO A 10 23.08 46.95 -10.47
CA PRO A 10 23.37 45.58 -10.02
C PRO A 10 22.17 44.74 -9.50
N ASP A 11 22.31 43.43 -9.75
CA ASP A 11 22.04 42.25 -8.94
C ASP A 11 20.97 42.19 -7.83
N ALA A 12 20.16 41.13 -7.99
CA ALA A 12 19.79 40.10 -7.02
C ALA A 12 19.02 40.49 -5.75
N GLU A 13 17.72 40.15 -5.73
CA GLU A 13 16.99 39.58 -4.59
C GLU A 13 15.67 38.98 -5.12
N ARG A 14 15.60 37.66 -5.30
CA ARG A 14 14.98 36.70 -4.36
C ARG A 14 13.44 36.64 -4.46
N LEU A 15 12.98 35.67 -5.26
CA LEU A 15 11.84 34.74 -5.09
C LEU A 15 10.53 35.25 -4.49
N GLU A 16 9.45 35.16 -5.27
CA GLU A 16 8.21 34.46 -4.90
C GLU A 16 7.57 33.90 -6.21
N PRO A 17 7.37 32.58 -6.39
CA PRO A 17 6.59 32.05 -7.50
C PRO A 17 5.10 32.04 -7.12
N GLU A 18 4.38 33.09 -7.50
CA GLU A 18 2.92 33.16 -7.40
C GLU A 18 2.30 32.20 -8.44
N ASP A 19 2.01 30.98 -8.00
CA ASP A 19 0.91 30.11 -8.42
C ASP A 19 0.40 30.28 -9.87
N GLY A 20 1.07 29.63 -10.81
CA GLY A 20 0.64 29.44 -12.20
C GLY A 20 -0.58 28.51 -12.39
N TRP A 21 -1.44 28.39 -11.38
CA TRP A 21 -2.63 27.54 -11.37
C TRP A 21 -3.92 28.37 -11.23
N SER A 22 -4.30 29.23 -12.20
CA SER A 22 -5.59 29.93 -12.02
C SER A 22 -6.29 30.58 -13.22
N THR A 23 -6.11 30.16 -14.47
CA THR A 23 -6.96 30.78 -15.53
C THR A 23 -7.42 29.85 -16.66
N ALA A 24 -6.66 28.82 -16.99
CA ALA A 24 -7.05 27.91 -18.07
C ALA A 24 -8.22 26.98 -17.69
N LEU A 25 -8.29 26.51 -16.44
CA LEU A 25 -9.26 25.49 -16.01
C LEU A 25 -10.66 26.04 -15.69
N ILE A 26 -10.78 27.28 -15.19
CA ILE A 26 -12.10 27.87 -14.86
C ILE A 26 -12.89 28.23 -16.14
N ARG A 27 -12.20 28.52 -17.26
CA ARG A 27 -12.86 28.82 -18.53
C ARG A 27 -13.46 27.57 -19.20
N ALA A 28 -12.98 26.38 -18.85
CA ALA A 28 -13.42 25.13 -19.46
C ALA A 28 -14.57 24.45 -18.69
N TYR A 29 -14.74 24.69 -17.38
CA TYR A 29 -15.73 23.97 -16.56
C TYR A 29 -16.30 24.83 -15.41
N PRO A 30 -17.46 25.51 -15.59
CA PRO A 30 -18.15 26.20 -14.50
C PRO A 30 -18.89 25.17 -13.64
N GLY A 31 -18.22 24.61 -12.62
CA GLY A 31 -18.86 23.69 -11.66
C GLY A 31 -17.94 22.75 -10.87
N ALA A 32 -16.62 22.79 -11.07
CA ALA A 32 -15.69 21.94 -10.32
C ALA A 32 -15.50 22.47 -8.87
N GLN A 33 -16.23 21.90 -7.92
CA GLN A 33 -16.05 22.17 -6.49
C GLN A 33 -14.77 21.50 -5.96
N ARG A 34 -13.98 22.21 -5.14
CA ARG A 34 -12.76 21.67 -4.50
C ARG A 34 -13.13 20.61 -3.44
N PRO A 35 -12.51 19.41 -3.43
CA PRO A 35 -12.69 18.47 -2.33
C PRO A 35 -11.87 18.89 -1.10
N ASP A 36 -12.55 19.03 0.04
CA ASP A 36 -11.94 19.30 1.35
C ASP A 36 -11.21 18.07 1.89
N LEU A 37 -9.90 18.20 2.07
CA LEU A 37 -9.00 17.17 2.63
C LEU A 37 -8.46 17.59 4.00
N ARG A 38 -9.32 17.94 4.97
CA ARG A 38 -8.93 18.07 6.38
C ARG A 38 -9.82 17.27 7.33
N ARG A 39 -9.51 15.98 7.50
CA ARG A 39 -9.35 15.28 8.81
C ARG A 39 -9.50 13.76 8.65
N THR A 40 -8.38 13.04 8.71
CA THR A 40 -8.22 11.93 9.67
C THR A 40 -6.73 11.61 9.85
N ARG A 41 -6.23 11.75 11.08
CA ARG A 41 -4.90 11.30 11.51
C ARG A 41 -5.05 9.90 12.09
N ALA A 42 -4.44 8.89 11.46
CA ALA A 42 -4.01 7.68 12.14
C ALA A 42 -2.90 7.01 11.30
N ALA A 43 -1.82 6.66 11.99
CA ALA A 43 -0.59 6.04 11.52
C ALA A 43 -0.71 5.14 10.27
N ALA A 44 0.04 5.44 9.22
CA ALA A 44 0.30 4.50 8.14
C ALA A 44 1.69 4.77 7.53
N TYR A 45 2.62 3.86 7.79
CA TYR A 45 3.68 3.59 6.82
C TYR A 45 3.01 2.98 5.58
N ARG A 46 2.59 3.81 4.64
CA ARG A 46 2.27 3.42 3.27
C ARG A 46 2.90 4.46 2.36
N CYS A 47 3.96 4.10 1.64
CA CYS A 47 4.13 4.68 0.32
C CYS A 47 3.06 4.06 -0.58
N THR A 48 1.81 4.50 -0.41
CA THR A 48 0.77 4.27 -1.41
C THR A 48 1.15 5.16 -2.58
N VAL A 49 1.71 4.55 -3.63
CA VAL A 49 1.83 5.23 -4.92
C VAL A 49 0.40 5.51 -5.38
N ASN A 50 0.02 6.78 -5.44
CA ASN A 50 -1.27 7.18 -5.96
C ASN A 50 -1.26 7.09 -7.47
N VAL A 51 -2.33 6.54 -8.04
CA VAL A 51 -2.56 6.49 -9.48
C VAL A 51 -3.57 7.58 -9.82
N ASP A 52 -3.13 8.60 -10.55
CA ASP A 52 -4.00 9.64 -11.06
C ASP A 52 -4.69 9.13 -12.33
N VAL A 53 -6.02 9.23 -12.37
CA VAL A 53 -6.85 8.74 -13.47
C VAL A 53 -7.58 9.91 -14.09
N THR A 54 -7.27 10.23 -15.34
CA THR A 54 -7.89 11.31 -16.10
C THR A 54 -8.69 10.73 -17.27
N PRO A 55 -10.03 10.85 -17.29
CA PRO A 55 -10.79 10.50 -18.49
C PRO A 55 -10.46 11.49 -19.61
N LEU A 56 -10.21 11.00 -20.81
CA LEU A 56 -9.96 11.79 -22.02
C LEU A 56 -11.17 11.64 -22.96
N PRO A 57 -12.09 12.62 -22.99
CA PRO A 57 -13.30 12.55 -23.81
C PRO A 57 -12.96 12.25 -25.28
N GLY A 58 -13.58 11.20 -25.83
CA GLY A 58 -13.37 10.78 -27.22
C GLY A 58 -12.12 9.93 -27.48
N ILE A 59 -11.18 9.84 -26.53
CA ILE A 59 -9.90 9.15 -26.72
C ILE A 59 -9.83 7.90 -25.83
N GLY A 60 -10.07 8.04 -24.52
CA GLY A 60 -9.85 6.94 -23.59
C GLY A 60 -9.65 7.39 -22.15
N VAL A 61 -8.75 6.70 -21.44
CA VAL A 61 -8.39 7.00 -20.04
C VAL A 61 -6.88 7.07 -19.91
N ARG A 62 -6.38 8.17 -19.35
CA ARG A 62 -5.00 8.31 -18.91
C ARG A 62 -4.87 7.87 -17.47
N LYS A 63 -3.88 7.04 -17.17
CA LYS A 63 -3.51 6.62 -15.82
C LYS A 63 -2.03 6.93 -15.62
N GLU A 64 -1.67 7.65 -14.58
CA GLU A 64 -0.28 8.02 -14.32
C GLU A 64 0.09 7.87 -12.84
N ILE A 65 1.37 7.64 -12.59
CA ILE A 65 1.97 7.62 -11.25
C ILE A 65 3.10 8.62 -11.19
N GLU A 66 3.25 9.27 -10.05
CA GLU A 66 4.44 10.06 -9.75
C GLU A 66 5.53 9.15 -9.18
N LEU A 67 6.68 9.15 -9.83
CA LEU A 67 7.88 8.46 -9.38
C LEU A 67 8.61 9.30 -8.33
N ARG A 68 9.38 8.64 -7.46
CA ARG A 68 10.24 9.31 -6.47
C ARG A 68 11.22 10.32 -7.08
N SER A 69 11.54 10.18 -8.37
CA SER A 69 12.39 11.12 -9.12
C SER A 69 11.68 12.40 -9.55
N GLY A 70 10.40 12.61 -9.18
CA GLY A 70 9.57 13.74 -9.63
C GLY A 70 9.05 13.60 -11.07
N ARG A 71 9.31 12.47 -11.73
CA ARG A 71 8.80 12.17 -13.07
C ARG A 71 7.44 11.49 -12.95
N ARG A 72 6.56 11.73 -13.90
CA ARG A 72 5.32 10.96 -14.08
C ARG A 72 5.52 9.91 -15.15
N VAL A 73 5.06 8.69 -14.87
CA VAL A 73 4.95 7.62 -15.87
C VAL A 73 3.51 7.20 -15.92
N GLY A 74 2.96 7.09 -17.12
CA GLY A 74 1.56 6.74 -17.30
C GLY A 74 1.29 5.98 -18.57
N VAL A 75 0.05 5.52 -18.69
CA VAL A 75 -0.48 4.89 -19.89
C VAL A 75 -1.76 5.59 -20.32
N ILE A 76 -1.95 5.73 -21.62
CA ILE A 76 -3.23 6.13 -22.21
C ILE A 76 -3.84 4.88 -22.83
N ALA A 77 -4.97 4.44 -22.30
CA ALA A 77 -5.74 3.36 -22.86
C ALA A 77 -6.83 3.95 -23.75
N HIS A 78 -6.67 3.80 -25.06
CA HIS A 78 -7.63 4.29 -26.05
C HIS A 78 -8.85 3.37 -26.12
N ARG A 79 -9.99 3.92 -26.55
CA ARG A 79 -11.24 3.15 -26.70
C ARG A 79 -11.17 2.11 -27.83
N ASP A 80 -10.25 2.28 -28.77
CA ASP A 80 -9.99 1.38 -29.89
C ASP A 80 -9.02 0.23 -29.55
N GLY A 81 -8.57 0.16 -28.29
CA GLY A 81 -7.68 -0.89 -27.80
C GLY A 81 -6.19 -0.57 -27.92
N ARG A 82 -5.82 0.60 -28.48
CA ARG A 82 -4.44 1.07 -28.48
C ARG A 82 -4.01 1.52 -27.09
N ILE A 83 -2.75 1.29 -26.77
CA ILE A 83 -2.15 1.70 -25.51
C ILE A 83 -0.94 2.56 -25.85
N GLU A 84 -0.81 3.71 -25.20
CA GLU A 84 0.37 4.56 -25.33
C GLU A 84 1.04 4.69 -23.97
N LEU A 85 2.35 4.51 -23.90
CA LEU A 85 3.15 4.76 -22.71
C LEU A 85 3.65 6.20 -22.76
N ILE A 86 3.39 6.95 -21.68
CA ILE A 86 3.81 8.34 -21.53
C ILE A 86 4.82 8.46 -20.39
N LEU A 87 5.86 9.26 -20.62
CA LEU A 87 6.86 9.61 -19.62
C LEU A 87 6.96 11.13 -19.59
N SER A 88 6.76 11.75 -18.43
CA SER A 88 7.00 13.18 -18.26
C SER A 88 8.48 13.47 -18.04
N ARG A 89 8.86 14.73 -18.26
CA ARG A 89 10.17 15.23 -17.86
C ARG A 89 10.31 15.26 -16.34
N ALA A 90 11.56 15.27 -15.88
CA ALA A 90 11.90 15.33 -14.45
C ALA A 90 11.82 16.75 -13.88
N ASP A 91 12.04 17.75 -14.74
CA ASP A 91 12.08 19.17 -14.40
C ASP A 91 10.76 19.89 -14.70
N ASP A 92 9.89 19.26 -15.50
CA ASP A 92 8.54 19.70 -15.77
C ASP A 92 7.60 18.48 -15.84
N PRO A 93 6.84 18.19 -14.76
CA PRO A 93 5.93 17.04 -14.70
C PRO A 93 4.71 17.18 -15.61
N ASP A 94 4.49 18.35 -16.22
CA ASP A 94 3.41 18.59 -17.18
C ASP A 94 3.92 18.51 -18.64
N ALA A 95 5.24 18.50 -18.86
CA ALA A 95 5.85 18.29 -20.17
C ALA A 95 6.08 16.80 -20.46
N CYS A 96 5.51 16.33 -21.58
CA CYS A 96 5.76 14.98 -22.06
C CYS A 96 7.18 14.86 -22.64
N LEU A 97 7.97 13.94 -22.10
CA LEU A 97 9.32 13.61 -22.58
C LEU A 97 9.28 12.58 -23.71
N ALA A 98 8.42 11.58 -23.60
CA ALA A 98 8.29 10.53 -24.59
C ALA A 98 6.87 9.95 -24.60
N GLU A 99 6.37 9.71 -25.81
CA GLU A 99 5.11 9.03 -26.09
C GLU A 99 5.44 7.83 -26.98
N ILE A 100 5.16 6.63 -26.47
CA ILE A 100 5.49 5.38 -27.15
C ILE A 100 4.19 4.63 -27.39
N PRO A 101 3.70 4.55 -28.64
CA PRO A 101 2.56 3.70 -28.96
C PRO A 101 2.98 2.25 -28.80
N LEU A 102 2.15 1.48 -28.09
CA LEU A 102 2.34 0.06 -27.85
C LEU A 102 1.21 -0.72 -28.50
N SER A 103 1.58 -1.80 -29.18
CA SER A 103 0.62 -2.84 -29.52
C SER A 103 0.11 -3.54 -28.25
N THR A 104 -1.04 -4.23 -28.38
CA THR A 104 -1.60 -5.03 -27.27
C THR A 104 -0.61 -6.09 -26.77
N GLU A 105 0.17 -6.69 -27.67
CA GLU A 105 1.19 -7.69 -27.32
C GLU A 105 2.35 -7.08 -26.54
N GLU A 106 2.89 -5.95 -26.99
CA GLU A 106 4.00 -5.23 -26.31
C GLU A 106 3.57 -4.71 -24.94
N ALA A 107 2.36 -4.16 -24.84
CA ALA A 107 1.79 -3.72 -23.56
C ALA A 107 1.61 -4.91 -22.59
N GLY A 108 1.15 -6.06 -23.09
CA GLY A 108 1.06 -7.29 -22.31
C GLY A 108 2.41 -7.81 -21.84
N ALA A 109 3.43 -7.78 -22.70
CA ALA A 109 4.80 -8.16 -22.34
C ALA A 109 5.38 -7.24 -21.25
N LEU A 110 5.19 -5.92 -21.36
CA LEU A 110 5.61 -4.95 -20.34
C LEU A 110 4.88 -5.16 -19.01
N ALA A 111 3.57 -5.40 -19.05
CA ALA A 111 2.79 -5.71 -17.85
C ALA A 111 3.30 -6.97 -17.14
N ASN A 112 3.65 -8.00 -17.90
CA ASN A 112 4.23 -9.23 -17.33
C ASN A 112 5.61 -8.99 -16.71
N LEU A 113 6.49 -8.22 -17.37
CA LEU A 113 7.82 -7.91 -16.82
C LEU A 113 7.73 -7.10 -15.52
N LEU A 114 6.78 -6.16 -15.43
CA LEU A 114 6.57 -5.33 -14.24
C LEU A 114 5.79 -6.06 -13.13
N GLY A 115 4.87 -6.96 -13.50
CA GLY A 115 3.98 -7.67 -12.58
C GLY A 115 4.51 -9.01 -12.07
N ALA A 116 5.28 -9.75 -12.85
CA ALA A 116 5.77 -11.08 -12.46
C ALA A 116 6.64 -11.07 -11.18
N PRO A 117 7.57 -10.10 -10.98
CA PRO A 117 8.31 -9.99 -9.72
C PRO A 117 7.42 -9.59 -8.55
N GLN A 118 6.34 -8.82 -8.80
CA GLN A 118 5.42 -8.35 -7.76
C GLN A 118 4.48 -9.46 -7.27
N LEU A 119 4.05 -10.37 -8.14
CA LEU A 119 3.24 -11.52 -7.74
C LEU A 119 4.03 -12.49 -6.85
N VAL A 120 5.30 -12.75 -7.19
CA VAL A 120 6.22 -13.55 -6.37
C VAL A 120 6.48 -12.86 -5.03
N ASN A 121 6.67 -11.54 -5.02
CA ASN A 121 6.86 -10.79 -3.78
C ASN A 121 5.59 -10.67 -2.94
N GLN A 122 4.40 -10.53 -3.54
CA GLN A 122 3.11 -10.52 -2.82
C GLN A 122 2.81 -11.87 -2.16
N LEU A 123 3.14 -12.98 -2.83
CA LEU A 123 3.07 -14.32 -2.24
C LEU A 123 4.02 -14.47 -1.03
N ASN A 124 5.14 -13.74 -1.03
CA ASN A 124 6.08 -13.71 0.10
C ASN A 124 5.70 -12.67 1.18
N ASP A 125 5.00 -11.59 0.84
CA ASP A 125 4.72 -10.44 1.73
C ASP A 125 3.45 -10.58 2.60
N GLU A 126 2.60 -11.58 2.39
CA GLU A 126 1.44 -11.84 3.29
C GLU A 126 1.84 -12.30 4.69
N HIS A 127 3.11 -12.64 4.91
CA HIS A 127 3.69 -12.89 6.23
C HIS A 127 4.94 -12.03 6.42
N ARG A 128 4.79 -10.70 6.53
CA ARG A 128 5.86 -9.84 7.06
C ARG A 128 5.98 -10.05 8.56
N ASP A 129 6.40 -11.25 8.88
CA ASP A 129 7.03 -11.62 10.12
C ASP A 129 8.19 -10.64 10.34
N LEU A 130 8.30 -10.10 11.55
CA LEU A 130 9.55 -9.47 11.96
C LEU A 130 10.65 -10.52 11.72
N PRO A 131 11.88 -10.18 11.31
CA PRO A 131 12.93 -11.17 11.12
C PRO A 131 13.05 -12.03 12.39
N GLY A 132 12.60 -13.28 12.30
CA GLY A 132 12.53 -14.23 13.41
C GLY A 132 11.16 -14.43 14.10
N ILE A 133 10.17 -13.55 13.98
CA ILE A 133 8.87 -13.67 14.70
C ILE A 133 7.70 -13.69 13.73
N THR A 134 6.96 -14.79 13.74
CA THR A 134 5.83 -15.07 12.85
C THR A 134 4.49 -15.17 13.57
N THR A 135 3.38 -15.02 12.83
CA THR A 135 2.02 -15.25 13.38
C THR A 135 1.40 -16.52 12.81
N ARG A 136 0.85 -17.39 13.66
CA ARG A 136 0.20 -18.65 13.25
C ARG A 136 -1.16 -18.86 13.90
N LYS A 137 -2.05 -19.48 13.12
CA LYS A 137 -3.36 -19.98 13.57
C LYS A 137 -3.22 -21.41 14.05
N LEU A 138 -3.52 -21.66 15.33
CA LEU A 138 -3.40 -22.95 15.99
C LEU A 138 -4.80 -23.45 16.37
N PRO A 139 -5.40 -24.39 15.61
CA PRO A 139 -6.74 -24.90 15.90
C PRO A 139 -6.71 -25.85 17.11
N ILE A 140 -7.67 -25.68 18.02
CA ILE A 140 -7.96 -26.65 19.09
C ILE A 140 -8.84 -27.75 18.50
N ARG A 141 -8.29 -28.95 18.38
CA ARG A 141 -9.02 -30.13 17.88
C ARG A 141 -9.84 -30.77 19.01
N THR A 142 -10.89 -31.50 18.65
CA THR A 142 -11.78 -32.22 19.59
C THR A 142 -11.05 -33.26 20.45
N ASN A 143 -9.85 -33.69 20.06
CA ASN A 143 -9.01 -34.61 20.82
C ASN A 143 -7.86 -33.90 21.58
N SER A 144 -7.88 -32.57 21.64
CA SER A 144 -6.90 -31.81 22.40
C SER A 144 -7.11 -32.05 23.90
N PRO A 145 -6.03 -32.26 24.69
CA PRO A 145 -6.15 -32.36 26.14
C PRO A 145 -6.63 -31.06 26.80
N TYR A 146 -6.67 -29.95 26.05
CA TYR A 146 -7.10 -28.63 26.52
C TYR A 146 -8.53 -28.27 26.12
N ASP A 147 -9.27 -29.18 25.48
CA ASP A 147 -10.70 -28.99 25.26
C ASP A 147 -11.44 -28.92 26.61
N GLY A 148 -12.20 -27.83 26.82
CA GLY A 148 -12.89 -27.52 28.07
C GLY A 148 -11.98 -27.02 29.20
N ARG A 149 -10.71 -26.68 28.93
CA ARG A 149 -9.76 -26.20 29.94
C ARG A 149 -9.40 -24.73 29.75
N PRO A 150 -9.06 -24.00 30.82
CA PRO A 150 -8.58 -22.62 30.71
C PRO A 150 -7.26 -22.54 29.92
N LEU A 151 -7.08 -21.47 29.16
CA LEU A 151 -5.87 -21.19 28.38
C LEU A 151 -4.61 -21.23 29.25
N GLY A 152 -4.72 -20.82 30.52
CA GLY A 152 -3.64 -20.86 31.50
C GLY A 152 -3.07 -22.26 31.74
N ASP A 153 -3.89 -23.32 31.65
CA ASP A 153 -3.46 -24.71 31.84
C ASP A 153 -2.47 -25.17 30.76
N THR A 154 -2.51 -24.54 29.58
CA THR A 154 -1.56 -24.82 28.52
C THR A 154 -0.14 -24.40 28.90
N ALA A 155 0.00 -23.40 29.77
CA ALA A 155 1.24 -22.69 30.07
C ALA A 155 2.04 -22.32 28.81
N LEU A 156 1.34 -22.06 27.69
CA LEU A 156 1.90 -21.92 26.34
C LEU A 156 3.10 -20.98 26.31
N ARG A 157 2.95 -19.76 26.84
CA ARG A 157 4.02 -18.77 26.87
C ARG A 157 5.24 -19.22 27.66
N THR A 158 5.03 -19.86 28.80
CA THR A 158 6.14 -20.31 29.65
C THR A 158 6.87 -21.52 29.04
N ARG A 159 6.13 -22.40 28.35
CA ARG A 159 6.68 -23.63 27.77
C ARG A 159 7.35 -23.41 26.42
N THR A 160 6.79 -22.54 25.59
CA THR A 160 7.23 -22.38 24.19
C THR A 160 7.70 -20.96 23.86
N GLN A 161 7.58 -20.00 24.78
CA GLN A 161 7.85 -18.57 24.55
C GLN A 161 6.94 -17.90 23.50
N VAL A 162 5.91 -18.61 23.04
CA VAL A 162 4.89 -18.08 22.12
C VAL A 162 3.87 -17.26 22.89
N SER A 163 3.44 -16.13 22.33
CA SER A 163 2.39 -15.30 22.91
C SER A 163 1.07 -15.50 22.17
N VAL A 164 0.00 -15.79 22.91
CA VAL A 164 -1.36 -15.79 22.37
C VAL A 164 -1.85 -14.34 22.32
N VAL A 165 -2.34 -13.90 21.17
CA VAL A 165 -2.84 -12.53 20.95
C VAL A 165 -4.35 -12.46 20.80
N ALA A 166 -4.98 -13.56 20.35
CA ALA A 166 -6.43 -13.65 20.22
C ALA A 166 -6.88 -15.12 20.17
N VAL A 167 -8.16 -15.36 20.46
CA VAL A 167 -8.84 -16.62 20.13
C VAL A 167 -10.02 -16.29 19.23
N MET A 168 -10.18 -17.04 18.14
CA MET A 168 -11.34 -16.94 17.26
C MET A 168 -12.27 -18.13 17.50
N ARG A 169 -13.53 -17.84 17.82
CA ARG A 169 -14.59 -18.83 18.04
C ARG A 169 -15.77 -18.53 17.12
N ALA A 170 -16.15 -19.50 16.29
CA ALA A 170 -17.27 -19.36 15.35
C ALA A 170 -17.22 -18.05 14.52
N GLY A 171 -16.02 -17.64 14.09
CA GLY A 171 -15.80 -16.42 13.31
C GLY A 171 -15.79 -15.11 14.10
N GLN A 172 -15.98 -15.14 15.42
CA GLN A 172 -15.82 -13.98 16.30
C GLN A 172 -14.43 -13.99 16.94
N VAL A 173 -13.74 -12.85 16.90
CA VAL A 173 -12.40 -12.69 17.48
C VAL A 173 -12.53 -12.15 18.90
N CYS A 174 -11.98 -12.90 19.87
CA CYS A 174 -11.76 -12.46 21.24
C CYS A 174 -10.30 -12.00 21.37
N PRO A 175 -10.03 -10.68 21.35
CA PRO A 175 -8.68 -10.16 21.49
C PRO A 175 -8.21 -10.30 22.95
N SER A 176 -6.90 -10.49 23.14
CA SER A 176 -6.26 -10.50 24.47
C SER A 176 -6.97 -11.44 25.48
N PRO A 177 -7.11 -12.73 25.17
CA PRO A 177 -7.75 -13.69 26.07
C PRO A 177 -7.02 -13.74 27.41
N THR A 178 -7.77 -13.78 28.50
CA THR A 178 -7.19 -13.98 29.84
C THR A 178 -6.76 -15.45 30.01
N PRO A 179 -5.88 -15.76 30.98
CA PRO A 179 -5.53 -17.14 31.30
C PRO A 179 -6.75 -18.00 31.69
N ASP A 180 -7.80 -17.38 32.24
CA ASP A 180 -9.04 -18.08 32.61
C ASP A 180 -9.97 -18.37 31.41
N PHE A 181 -9.60 -17.95 30.19
CA PHE A 181 -10.39 -18.20 28.99
C PHE A 181 -10.47 -19.69 28.69
N VAL A 182 -11.68 -20.27 28.75
CA VAL A 182 -11.91 -21.69 28.48
C VAL A 182 -11.83 -21.98 26.98
N LEU A 183 -10.82 -22.76 26.60
CA LEU A 183 -10.63 -23.28 25.25
C LEU A 183 -11.66 -24.37 24.96
N VAL A 184 -12.19 -24.37 23.75
CA VAL A 184 -13.15 -25.37 23.27
C VAL A 184 -12.71 -25.87 21.90
N ALA A 185 -12.97 -27.15 21.62
CA ALA A 185 -12.80 -27.71 20.30
C ALA A 185 -13.45 -26.84 19.20
N GLY A 186 -12.69 -26.54 18.15
CA GLY A 186 -13.10 -25.62 17.09
C GLY A 186 -12.63 -24.18 17.28
N ASP A 187 -12.08 -23.83 18.44
CA ASP A 187 -11.38 -22.57 18.62
C ASP A 187 -10.11 -22.51 17.75
N ILE A 188 -9.79 -21.30 17.30
CA ILE A 188 -8.53 -21.02 16.62
C ILE A 188 -7.75 -20.02 17.46
N VAL A 189 -6.67 -20.49 18.07
CA VAL A 189 -5.75 -19.66 18.83
C VAL A 189 -4.83 -18.93 17.85
N ILE A 190 -4.81 -17.60 17.93
CA ILE A 190 -3.90 -16.76 17.15
C ILE A 190 -2.68 -16.48 18.02
N ALA A 191 -1.52 -16.93 17.57
CA ALA A 191 -0.29 -16.93 18.34
C ALA A 191 0.88 -16.33 17.56
N VAL A 192 1.79 -15.67 18.26
CA VAL A 192 2.94 -14.95 17.69
C VAL A 192 4.22 -15.44 18.36
N GLY A 193 5.24 -15.77 17.57
CA GLY A 193 6.53 -16.28 18.04
C GLY A 193 7.42 -16.77 16.90
N GLU A 194 8.61 -17.28 17.21
CA GLU A 194 9.48 -17.89 16.21
C GLU A 194 8.85 -19.17 15.62
N ALA A 195 9.17 -19.49 14.36
CA ALA A 195 8.55 -20.61 13.64
C ALA A 195 8.69 -21.95 14.40
N ASP A 196 9.90 -22.27 14.88
CA ASP A 196 10.18 -23.49 15.65
C ASP A 196 9.37 -23.54 16.96
N LYS A 197 9.20 -22.39 17.61
CA LYS A 197 8.44 -22.26 18.85
C LYS A 197 6.94 -22.40 18.63
N LEU A 198 6.45 -21.94 17.48
CA LEU A 198 5.04 -22.11 17.07
C LEU A 198 4.72 -23.56 16.71
N GLU A 199 5.67 -24.30 16.15
CA GLU A 199 5.50 -25.75 15.97
C GLU A 199 5.43 -26.47 17.32
N GLN A 200 6.31 -26.14 18.26
CA GLN A 200 6.23 -26.66 19.63
C GLN A 200 4.90 -26.31 20.30
N ALA A 201 4.39 -25.09 20.10
CA ALA A 201 3.08 -24.67 20.61
C ALA A 201 1.92 -25.49 20.02
N ALA A 202 1.99 -25.79 18.72
CA ALA A 202 1.01 -26.65 18.07
C ALA A 202 1.02 -28.07 18.66
N ASP A 203 2.21 -28.61 18.93
CA ASP A 203 2.38 -29.92 19.54
C ASP A 203 1.86 -29.97 20.98
N VAL A 204 2.17 -28.95 21.78
CA VAL A 204 1.59 -28.79 23.12
C VAL A 204 0.07 -28.84 23.03
N LEU A 205 -0.54 -27.97 22.22
CA LEU A 205 -2.00 -27.92 22.11
C LEU A 205 -2.62 -29.22 21.59
N ALA A 206 -1.90 -30.01 20.80
CA ALA A 206 -2.40 -31.27 20.28
C ALA A 206 -2.23 -32.45 21.25
N ARG A 207 -1.14 -32.49 22.02
CA ARG A 207 -0.70 -33.72 22.73
C ARG A 207 -0.46 -33.55 24.23
N GLY A 208 -0.39 -32.32 24.74
CA GLY A 208 -0.13 -32.04 26.15
C GLY A 208 1.32 -31.66 26.40
#